data_AF-A0A937T2G7-F1
#
_entry.id   AF-A0A937T2G7-F1
#
_cell.length_a   1.000
_cell.length_b   1.000
_cell.length_c   1.000
_cell.angle_alpha   90.00
_cell.angle_beta   90.00
_cell.angle_gamma   90.00
#
_symmetry.space_group_name_H-M   'P 1'
#
loop_
_entity.id
_entity.type
_entity.pdbx_description
1 polymer ?
#
loop_
_entity_poly.entity_id
_entity_poly.type
_entity_poly.pdbx_seq_one_letter_code
_entity_poly.pdbx_strand_id
1 'polypeptide(L)'
;MKPTEEDRLAEAIEQFNKHEGSEDGARVARSLCAGLGLLRDLFYDRMHFDVEENLGKDSMLVPVSELRTRNATIAEIEVFQVVESAVAASEYGFTKPDGDWYLQWLGQLRLGESLSDPKTFAQIAEYQSKTPDARRLALTDVLLKVLAESRRAPLVLFRLVPLAVHVATAVAFSDHGRASELRGRQIACLPAITDCHKCRGAVMDDDEMCDVCGNPLWRFEWLNVTD
;
A
#
# COMPACT_ATOMS: atom_id res chain seq x y z
N MET A 1 -13.77 25.23 7.88
CA MET A 1 -12.66 25.09 6.92
C MET A 1 -12.23 23.64 7.00
N LYS A 2 -12.12 22.92 5.87
CA LYS A 2 -11.69 21.52 5.93
C LYS A 2 -10.19 21.47 6.26
N PRO A 3 -9.71 20.54 7.12
CA PRO A 3 -8.29 20.38 7.39
C PRO A 3 -7.53 20.08 6.10
N THR A 4 -6.39 20.74 5.91
CA THR A 4 -5.47 20.44 4.80
C THR A 4 -4.70 19.13 5.06
N GLU A 5 -3.98 18.62 4.06
CA GLU A 5 -3.05 17.49 4.27
C GLU A 5 -1.94 17.84 5.27
N GLU A 6 -1.44 19.07 5.24
CA GLU A 6 -0.44 19.55 6.19
C GLU A 6 -0.98 19.61 7.63
N ASP A 7 -2.24 20.06 7.80
CA ASP A 7 -2.89 20.07 9.11
C ASP A 7 -3.04 18.64 9.66
N ARG A 8 -3.48 17.69 8.82
CA ARG A 8 -3.61 16.28 9.22
C ARG A 8 -2.27 15.66 9.59
N LEU A 9 -1.22 15.99 8.85
CA LEU A 9 0.13 15.51 9.15
C LEU A 9 0.63 16.07 10.49
N ALA A 10 0.48 17.37 10.73
CA ALA A 10 0.89 18.00 11.99
C ALA A 10 0.17 17.39 13.19
N GLU A 11 -1.15 17.19 13.08
CA GLU A 11 -1.96 16.55 14.13
C GLU A 11 -1.52 15.09 14.36
N ALA A 12 -1.30 14.32 13.30
CA ALA A 12 -0.84 12.93 13.41
C ALA A 12 0.53 12.84 14.11
N ILE A 13 1.45 13.77 13.84
CA ILE A 13 2.76 13.83 14.48
C ILE A 13 2.62 14.06 15.99
N GLU A 14 1.79 15.02 16.41
CA GLU A 14 1.56 15.31 17.82
C GLU A 14 0.91 14.11 18.54
N GLN A 15 -0.13 13.53 17.93
CA GLN A 15 -0.82 12.37 18.49
C GLN A 15 0.12 11.18 18.67
N PHE A 16 0.98 10.90 17.68
CA PHE A 16 1.95 9.82 17.75
C PHE A 16 2.96 10.05 18.87
N ASN A 17 3.58 11.23 18.91
CA ASN A 17 4.56 11.58 19.94
C ASN A 17 3.99 11.45 21.35
N LYS A 18 2.74 11.89 21.53
CA LYS A 18 2.03 11.78 22.80
C LYS A 18 1.72 10.34 23.19
N HIS A 19 1.24 9.52 22.24
CA HIS A 19 0.88 8.12 22.50
C HIS A 19 2.12 7.27 22.80
N GLU A 20 3.14 7.39 21.96
CA GLU A 20 4.37 6.61 22.07
C GLU A 20 5.34 7.17 23.13
N GLY A 21 5.20 8.44 23.52
CA GLY A 21 6.17 9.11 24.39
C GLY A 21 7.53 9.25 23.70
N SER A 22 7.51 9.49 22.39
CA SER A 22 8.68 9.60 21.50
C SER A 22 8.67 10.93 20.75
N GLU A 23 9.79 11.30 20.13
CA GLU A 23 9.91 12.44 19.20
C GLU A 23 9.89 12.00 17.72
N ASP A 24 9.77 10.70 17.46
CA ASP A 24 9.84 10.11 16.12
C ASP A 24 8.61 10.33 15.24
N GLY A 25 7.52 10.90 15.76
CA GLY A 25 6.25 11.04 15.04
C GLY A 25 6.39 11.76 13.71
N ALA A 26 7.26 12.76 13.62
CA ALA A 26 7.55 13.46 12.37
C ALA A 26 8.17 12.55 11.30
N ARG A 27 9.08 11.66 11.71
CA ARG A 27 9.73 10.68 10.83
C ARG A 27 8.72 9.64 10.39
N VAL A 28 8.04 9.00 11.35
CA VAL A 28 7.10 7.90 11.10
C VAL A 28 5.93 8.36 10.22
N ALA A 29 5.27 9.48 10.55
CA ALA A 29 4.11 9.94 9.80
C ALA A 29 4.46 10.34 8.36
N ARG A 30 5.58 11.03 8.15
CA ARG A 30 6.03 11.43 6.80
C ARG A 30 6.43 10.22 5.97
N SER A 31 7.20 9.32 6.57
CA SER A 31 7.62 8.07 5.93
C SER A 31 6.43 7.22 5.49
N LEU A 32 5.46 6.97 6.37
CA LEU A 32 4.24 6.22 6.02
C LEU A 32 3.46 6.92 4.91
N CYS A 33 3.33 8.26 4.96
CA CYS A 33 2.64 9.01 3.91
C CYS A 33 3.31 8.86 2.55
N ALA A 34 4.64 8.97 2.52
CA ALA A 34 5.44 8.93 1.32
C ALA A 34 5.51 7.49 0.75
N GLY A 35 5.91 6.50 1.56
CA GLY A 35 6.02 5.11 1.14
C GLY A 35 4.69 4.48 0.73
N LEU A 36 3.62 4.64 1.53
CA LEU A 36 2.30 4.09 1.17
C LEU A 36 1.69 4.85 -0.02
N GLY A 37 1.92 6.17 -0.11
CA GLY A 37 1.50 6.99 -1.24
C GLY A 37 2.13 6.52 -2.55
N LEU A 38 3.45 6.31 -2.56
CA LEU A 38 4.17 5.76 -3.71
C LEU A 38 3.63 4.37 -4.08
N LEU A 39 3.47 3.48 -3.10
CA LEU A 39 2.94 2.13 -3.34
C LEU A 39 1.53 2.15 -3.94
N ARG A 40 0.66 3.06 -3.48
CA ARG A 40 -0.70 3.22 -4.00
C ARG A 40 -0.66 3.60 -5.48
N ASP A 41 0.16 4.59 -5.81
CA ASP A 41 0.27 5.11 -7.18
C ASP A 41 0.88 4.05 -8.10
N LEU A 42 1.96 3.39 -7.67
CA LEU A 42 2.55 2.28 -8.43
C LEU A 42 1.56 1.14 -8.63
N PHE A 43 0.83 0.73 -7.60
CA PHE A 43 -0.11 -0.38 -7.72
C PHE A 43 -1.25 -0.07 -8.70
N TYR A 44 -1.79 1.15 -8.64
CA TYR A 44 -2.76 1.63 -9.63
C TYR A 44 -2.17 1.58 -11.05
N ASP A 45 -0.98 2.13 -11.23
CA ASP A 45 -0.32 2.19 -12.55
C ASP A 45 -0.07 0.79 -13.12
N ARG A 46 0.35 -0.18 -12.28
CA ARG A 46 0.54 -1.59 -12.70
C ARG A 46 -0.73 -2.28 -13.13
N MET A 47 -1.88 -1.91 -12.55
CA MET A 47 -3.18 -2.52 -12.90
C MET A 47 -3.87 -1.82 -14.06
N HIS A 48 -3.55 -0.54 -14.30
CA HIS A 48 -4.22 0.27 -15.30
C HIS A 48 -3.29 0.55 -16.49
N PHE A 49 -2.30 1.43 -16.32
CA PHE A 49 -1.45 1.89 -17.43
C PHE A 49 -0.59 0.77 -18.02
N ASP A 50 0.07 -0.02 -17.19
CA ASP A 50 0.90 -1.13 -17.67
C ASP A 50 0.05 -2.17 -18.41
N VAL A 51 -1.17 -2.44 -17.94
CA VAL A 51 -2.11 -3.35 -18.60
C VAL A 51 -2.55 -2.80 -19.95
N GLU A 52 -2.92 -1.52 -20.02
CA GLU A 52 -3.29 -0.88 -21.28
C GLU A 52 -2.14 -0.85 -22.30
N GLU A 53 -0.91 -0.56 -21.84
CA GLU A 53 0.28 -0.49 -22.68
C GLU A 53 0.68 -1.86 -23.23
N ASN A 54 0.64 -2.90 -22.40
CA ASN A 54 1.14 -4.23 -22.77
C ASN A 54 0.08 -5.14 -23.41
N LEU A 55 -1.21 -4.95 -23.08
CA LEU A 55 -2.30 -5.83 -23.53
C LEU A 55 -3.34 -5.10 -24.40
N GLY A 56 -3.17 -3.78 -24.60
CA GLY A 56 -4.07 -2.94 -25.37
C GLY A 56 -5.33 -2.54 -24.62
N LYS A 57 -5.95 -1.44 -25.06
CA LYS A 57 -7.23 -0.95 -24.51
C LYS A 57 -8.37 -1.84 -24.98
N ASP A 58 -9.15 -2.35 -24.03
CA ASP A 58 -10.43 -2.98 -24.36
C ASP A 58 -11.51 -1.90 -24.40
N SER A 59 -11.90 -1.49 -25.62
CA SER A 59 -12.90 -0.43 -25.80
C SER A 59 -14.26 -0.78 -25.17
N MET A 60 -14.53 -2.05 -24.85
CA MET A 60 -15.76 -2.45 -24.13
C MET A 60 -15.68 -2.25 -22.61
N LEU A 61 -14.48 -2.01 -22.06
CA LEU A 61 -14.24 -1.85 -20.63
C LEU A 61 -13.96 -0.39 -20.23
N VAL A 62 -13.99 0.55 -21.19
CA VAL A 62 -13.70 1.96 -20.92
C VAL A 62 -14.73 2.53 -19.95
N PRO A 63 -14.29 3.07 -18.79
CA PRO A 63 -15.22 3.60 -17.81
C PRO A 63 -15.93 4.84 -18.34
N VAL A 64 -17.17 5.04 -17.88
CA VAL A 64 -17.94 6.28 -18.17
C VAL A 64 -17.20 7.53 -17.68
N SER A 65 -16.33 7.38 -16.67
CA SER A 65 -15.42 8.43 -16.22
C SER A 65 -14.14 7.81 -15.65
N GLU A 66 -13.01 8.04 -16.33
CA GLU A 66 -11.68 7.61 -15.88
C GLU A 66 -11.34 8.21 -14.51
N LEU A 67 -11.62 9.51 -14.31
CA LEU A 67 -11.34 10.18 -13.04
C LEU A 67 -12.10 9.56 -11.86
N ARG A 68 -13.39 9.23 -12.04
CA ARG A 68 -14.18 8.57 -10.98
C ARG A 68 -13.66 7.16 -10.68
N THR A 69 -13.30 6.41 -11.72
CA THR A 69 -12.74 5.06 -11.63
C THR A 69 -11.41 5.07 -10.89
N ARG A 70 -10.53 6.00 -11.25
CA ARG A 70 -9.25 6.22 -10.56
C ARG A 70 -9.46 6.55 -9.09
N ASN A 71 -10.32 7.53 -8.78
CA ASN A 71 -10.56 7.94 -7.40
C ASN A 71 -11.18 6.81 -6.56
N ALA A 72 -12.12 6.06 -7.12
CA ALA A 72 -12.70 4.90 -6.45
C ALA A 72 -11.61 3.83 -6.19
N THR A 73 -10.82 3.47 -7.20
CA THR A 73 -9.75 2.48 -7.07
C THR A 73 -8.72 2.89 -6.02
N ILE A 74 -8.29 4.16 -6.04
CA ILE A 74 -7.37 4.71 -5.05
C ILE A 74 -7.94 4.59 -3.64
N ALA A 75 -9.21 4.95 -3.43
CA ALA A 75 -9.83 4.83 -2.12
C ALA A 75 -9.83 3.38 -1.61
N GLU A 76 -10.12 2.40 -2.49
CA GLU A 76 -10.09 0.97 -2.14
C GLU A 76 -8.66 0.50 -1.78
N ILE A 77 -7.63 0.98 -2.50
CA ILE A 77 -6.22 0.68 -2.20
C ILE A 77 -5.82 1.28 -0.85
N GLU A 78 -6.21 2.53 -0.56
CA GLU A 78 -5.82 3.19 0.70
C GLU A 78 -6.42 2.51 1.92
N VAL A 79 -7.70 2.11 1.86
CA VAL A 79 -8.34 1.36 2.95
C VAL A 79 -7.59 0.06 3.22
N PHE A 80 -7.22 -0.67 2.16
CA PHE A 80 -6.45 -1.89 2.28
C PHE A 80 -5.06 -1.65 2.90
N GLN A 81 -4.34 -0.63 2.43
CA GLN A 81 -3.01 -0.28 2.94
C GLN A 81 -3.04 0.11 4.42
N VAL A 82 -4.05 0.86 4.87
CA VAL A 82 -4.22 1.22 6.29
C VAL A 82 -4.38 -0.05 7.14
N VAL A 83 -5.19 -1.00 6.69
CA VAL A 83 -5.42 -2.25 7.43
C VAL A 83 -4.16 -3.12 7.45
N GLU A 84 -3.49 -3.35 6.32
CA GLU A 84 -2.26 -4.16 6.30
C GLU A 84 -1.13 -3.49 7.10
N SER A 85 -1.00 -2.15 7.05
CA SER A 85 -0.02 -1.43 7.87
C SER A 85 -0.33 -1.56 9.36
N ALA A 86 -1.61 -1.54 9.76
CA ALA A 86 -2.00 -1.75 11.14
C ALA A 86 -1.75 -3.18 11.62
N VAL A 87 -1.99 -4.17 10.75
CA VAL A 87 -1.62 -5.57 11.01
C VAL A 87 -0.11 -5.66 11.22
N ALA A 88 0.70 -5.10 10.32
CA ALA A 88 2.16 -5.08 10.45
C ALA A 88 2.63 -4.42 11.76
N ALA A 89 2.09 -3.25 12.09
CA ALA A 89 2.45 -2.53 13.31
C ALA A 89 2.13 -3.34 14.58
N SER A 90 0.99 -4.03 14.60
CA SER A 90 0.60 -4.91 15.69
C SER A 90 1.46 -6.18 15.77
N GLU A 91 1.65 -6.89 14.65
CA GLU A 91 2.41 -8.14 14.57
C GLU A 91 3.88 -7.96 14.94
N TYR A 92 4.48 -6.83 14.57
CA TYR A 92 5.90 -6.56 14.81
C TYR A 92 6.16 -5.71 16.05
N GLY A 93 5.11 -5.23 16.73
CA GLY A 93 5.22 -4.45 17.95
C GLY A 93 5.84 -3.07 17.74
N PHE A 94 5.50 -2.41 16.62
CA PHE A 94 6.01 -1.07 16.29
C PHE A 94 5.40 0.05 17.13
N THR A 95 4.22 -0.20 17.68
CA THR A 95 3.52 0.73 18.57
C THR A 95 3.13 0.04 19.86
N LYS A 96 2.81 0.83 20.90
CA LYS A 96 2.27 0.27 22.13
C LYS A 96 0.96 -0.48 21.85
N PRO A 97 0.69 -1.58 22.57
CA PRO A 97 -0.58 -2.28 22.45
C PRO A 97 -1.72 -1.39 22.99
N ASP A 98 -2.52 -0.81 22.10
CA ASP A 98 -3.70 0.00 22.45
C ASP A 98 -4.84 -0.22 21.45
N GLY A 99 -5.31 -1.47 21.36
CA GLY A 99 -6.42 -1.86 20.49
C GLY A 99 -6.23 -1.40 19.04
N ASP A 100 -7.19 -0.63 18.54
CA ASP A 100 -7.22 -0.09 17.18
C ASP A 100 -6.55 1.28 17.03
N TRP A 101 -5.80 1.78 18.04
CA TRP A 101 -5.26 3.14 18.03
C TRP A 101 -4.46 3.46 16.76
N TYR A 102 -3.50 2.61 16.39
CA TYR A 102 -2.67 2.84 15.20
C TYR A 102 -3.51 2.85 13.92
N LEU A 103 -4.52 1.99 13.83
CA LEU A 103 -5.42 1.94 12.69
C LEU A 103 -6.26 3.22 12.59
N GLN A 104 -6.79 3.73 13.70
CA GLN A 104 -7.52 5.00 13.72
C GLN A 104 -6.61 6.18 13.40
N TRP A 105 -5.42 6.21 13.97
CA TRP A 105 -4.41 7.24 13.74
C TRP A 105 -3.97 7.29 12.27
N LEU A 106 -3.55 6.16 11.70
CA LEU A 106 -3.14 6.08 10.30
C LEU A 106 -4.32 6.31 9.35
N GLY A 107 -5.50 5.79 9.71
CA GLY A 107 -6.74 6.02 8.98
C GLY A 107 -7.08 7.50 8.90
N GLN A 108 -6.95 8.25 9.99
CA GLN A 108 -7.23 9.69 10.01
C GLN A 108 -6.22 10.45 9.15
N LEU A 109 -4.94 10.07 9.23
CA LEU A 109 -3.87 10.65 8.42
C LEU A 109 -4.12 10.41 6.92
N ARG A 110 -4.41 9.18 6.52
CA ARG A 110 -4.52 8.76 5.10
C ARG A 110 -5.90 9.05 4.51
N LEU A 111 -6.96 8.57 5.16
CA LEU A 111 -8.34 8.60 4.65
C LEU A 111 -9.07 9.90 5.02
N GLY A 112 -8.62 10.61 6.06
CA GLY A 112 -9.21 11.87 6.51
C GLY A 112 -10.70 11.72 6.85
N GLU A 113 -11.53 12.63 6.32
CA GLU A 113 -12.99 12.59 6.52
C GLU A 113 -13.63 11.26 6.05
N SER A 114 -13.00 10.56 5.10
CA SER A 114 -13.52 9.28 4.59
C SER A 114 -13.47 8.17 5.64
N LEU A 115 -12.63 8.28 6.68
CA LEU A 115 -12.61 7.33 7.79
C LEU A 115 -13.95 7.30 8.54
N SER A 116 -14.63 8.45 8.61
CA SER A 116 -15.94 8.58 9.27
C SER A 116 -17.11 8.13 8.38
N ASP A 117 -16.86 7.80 7.11
CA ASP A 117 -17.90 7.28 6.23
C ASP A 117 -18.27 5.83 6.66
N PRO A 118 -19.56 5.52 6.89
CA PRO A 118 -19.97 4.20 7.34
C PRO A 118 -19.55 3.05 6.42
N LYS A 119 -19.45 3.28 5.10
CA LYS A 119 -19.02 2.25 4.15
C LYS A 119 -17.52 1.97 4.34
N THR A 120 -16.69 3.01 4.42
CA THR A 120 -15.25 2.88 4.72
C THR A 120 -15.03 2.15 6.05
N PHE A 121 -15.75 2.55 7.10
CA PHE A 121 -15.64 1.92 8.41
C PHE A 121 -16.02 0.44 8.39
N ALA A 122 -17.14 0.09 7.74
CA ALA A 122 -17.57 -1.29 7.59
C ALA A 122 -16.55 -2.14 6.80
N GLN A 123 -15.93 -1.54 5.78
CA GLN A 123 -14.93 -2.21 4.96
C GLN A 123 -13.62 -2.46 5.72
N ILE A 124 -13.17 -1.50 6.53
CA ILE A 124 -12.03 -1.67 7.44
C ILE A 124 -12.30 -2.85 8.38
N ALA A 125 -13.45 -2.87 9.04
CA ALA A 125 -13.84 -3.94 9.95
C ALA A 125 -13.92 -5.30 9.25
N GLU A 126 -14.44 -5.32 8.01
CA GLU A 126 -14.44 -6.51 7.18
C GLU A 126 -13.03 -7.03 6.91
N TYR A 127 -12.08 -6.17 6.52
CA TYR A 127 -10.70 -6.60 6.31
C TYR A 127 -10.05 -7.08 7.62
N GLN A 128 -10.22 -6.39 8.74
CA GLN A 128 -9.66 -6.80 10.05
C GLN A 128 -10.13 -8.20 10.47
N SER A 129 -11.35 -8.59 10.10
CA SER A 129 -11.89 -9.93 10.42
C SER A 129 -11.31 -11.09 9.59
N LYS A 130 -10.56 -10.78 8.53
CA LYS A 130 -10.07 -11.76 7.56
C LYS A 130 -8.61 -12.14 7.83
N THR A 131 -8.28 -13.39 7.52
CA THR A 131 -6.89 -13.86 7.41
C THR A 131 -6.13 -13.11 6.30
N PRO A 132 -4.78 -13.10 6.30
CA PRO A 132 -4.00 -12.40 5.28
C PRO A 132 -4.38 -12.78 3.84
N ASP A 133 -4.53 -14.08 3.54
CA ASP A 133 -4.94 -14.53 2.21
C ASP A 133 -6.37 -14.11 1.86
N ALA A 134 -7.29 -14.14 2.83
CA ALA A 134 -8.67 -13.70 2.61
C ALA A 134 -8.78 -12.19 2.40
N ARG A 135 -7.95 -11.36 3.05
CA ARG A 135 -7.87 -9.91 2.79
C ARG A 135 -7.38 -9.64 1.38
N ARG A 136 -6.30 -10.31 0.94
CA ARG A 136 -5.78 -10.21 -0.43
C ARG A 136 -6.83 -10.56 -1.49
N LEU A 137 -7.57 -11.65 -1.29
CA LEU A 137 -8.64 -12.06 -2.20
C LEU A 137 -9.79 -11.05 -2.21
N ALA A 138 -10.21 -10.55 -1.03
CA ALA A 138 -11.24 -9.53 -0.94
C ALA A 138 -10.84 -8.22 -1.65
N LEU A 139 -9.59 -7.78 -1.52
CA LEU A 139 -9.07 -6.65 -2.29
C LEU A 139 -9.18 -6.90 -3.79
N THR A 140 -8.76 -8.09 -4.25
CA THR A 140 -8.84 -8.46 -5.66
C THR A 140 -10.28 -8.35 -6.14
N ASP A 141 -11.24 -8.96 -5.45
CA ASP A 141 -12.66 -8.94 -5.80
C ASP A 141 -13.25 -7.53 -5.87
N VAL A 142 -12.83 -6.63 -4.98
CA VAL A 142 -13.23 -5.22 -4.99
C VAL A 142 -12.64 -4.51 -6.21
N LEU A 143 -11.35 -4.69 -6.47
CA LEU A 143 -10.67 -4.08 -7.62
C LEU A 143 -11.25 -4.55 -8.96
N LEU A 144 -11.63 -5.83 -9.10
CA LEU A 144 -12.27 -6.34 -10.31
C LEU A 144 -13.64 -5.69 -10.62
N LYS A 145 -14.26 -5.04 -9.63
CA LYS A 145 -15.53 -4.31 -9.76
C LYS A 145 -15.31 -2.84 -10.09
N VAL A 146 -14.30 -2.21 -9.49
CA VAL A 146 -14.05 -0.77 -9.66
C VAL A 146 -13.07 -0.44 -10.79
N LEU A 147 -12.20 -1.38 -11.17
CA LEU A 147 -11.22 -1.25 -12.24
C LEU A 147 -11.18 -2.56 -13.05
N ALA A 148 -11.91 -2.64 -14.16
CA ALA A 148 -12.08 -3.89 -14.90
C ALA A 148 -10.76 -4.42 -15.49
N GLU A 149 -9.82 -3.53 -15.82
CA GLU A 149 -8.47 -3.80 -16.32
C GLU A 149 -7.63 -4.61 -15.34
N SER A 150 -7.90 -4.49 -14.04
CA SER A 150 -7.22 -5.26 -12.99
C SER A 150 -7.35 -6.78 -13.18
N ARG A 151 -8.36 -7.26 -13.92
CA ARG A 151 -8.51 -8.68 -14.30
C ARG A 151 -7.34 -9.22 -15.12
N ARG A 152 -6.60 -8.34 -15.77
CA ARG A 152 -5.47 -8.67 -16.63
C ARG A 152 -4.12 -8.35 -15.97
N ALA A 153 -4.13 -7.82 -14.75
CA ALA A 153 -2.90 -7.58 -14.01
C ALA A 153 -2.24 -8.91 -13.59
N PRO A 154 -0.90 -9.01 -13.54
CA PRO A 154 -0.22 -10.22 -13.11
C PRO A 154 -0.61 -10.62 -11.69
N LEU A 155 -1.05 -11.86 -11.48
CA LEU A 155 -1.57 -12.31 -10.17
C LEU A 155 -0.54 -12.21 -9.04
N VAL A 156 0.75 -12.31 -9.38
CA VAL A 156 1.85 -12.14 -8.42
C VAL A 156 1.84 -10.75 -7.78
N LEU A 157 1.36 -9.71 -8.48
CA LEU A 157 1.25 -8.35 -7.95
C LEU A 157 0.41 -8.31 -6.67
N PHE A 158 -0.73 -9.00 -6.66
CA PHE A 158 -1.61 -9.06 -5.48
C PHE A 158 -0.97 -9.82 -4.31
N ARG A 159 0.01 -10.69 -4.54
CA ARG A 159 0.81 -11.32 -3.48
C ARG A 159 1.92 -10.41 -2.96
N LEU A 160 2.47 -9.56 -3.82
CA LEU A 160 3.56 -8.65 -3.47
C LEU A 160 3.10 -7.41 -2.71
N VAL A 161 1.90 -6.88 -3.00
CA VAL A 161 1.38 -5.64 -2.42
C VAL A 161 1.27 -5.69 -0.88
N PRO A 162 0.68 -6.72 -0.24
CA PRO A 162 0.62 -6.77 1.22
C PRO A 162 2.03 -6.76 1.84
N LEU A 163 2.97 -7.52 1.26
CA LEU A 163 4.36 -7.53 1.71
C LEU A 163 5.03 -6.16 1.51
N ALA A 164 4.74 -5.47 0.41
CA ALA A 164 5.27 -4.13 0.14
C ALA A 164 4.76 -3.11 1.17
N VAL A 165 3.48 -3.20 1.56
CA VAL A 165 2.92 -2.39 2.65
C VAL A 165 3.67 -2.67 3.95
N HIS A 166 3.85 -3.94 4.33
CA HIS A 166 4.60 -4.29 5.55
C HIS A 166 6.06 -3.80 5.50
N VAL A 167 6.72 -3.83 4.33
CA VAL A 167 8.07 -3.29 4.13
C VAL A 167 8.06 -1.78 4.39
N ALA A 168 7.15 -1.02 3.75
CA ALA A 168 7.05 0.42 3.95
C ALA A 168 6.76 0.77 5.41
N THR A 169 5.88 0.02 6.09
CA THR A 169 5.65 0.18 7.53
C THR A 169 6.95 -0.05 8.32
N ALA A 170 7.69 -1.13 8.05
CA ALA A 170 8.93 -1.41 8.76
C ALA A 170 10.01 -0.32 8.54
N VAL A 171 10.15 0.19 7.32
CA VAL A 171 11.08 1.30 7.01
C VAL A 171 10.66 2.55 7.78
N ALA A 172 9.37 2.86 7.86
CA ALA A 172 8.88 4.00 8.63
C ALA A 172 9.21 3.95 10.11
N PHE A 173 9.27 2.75 10.68
CA PHE A 173 9.70 2.53 12.07
C PHE A 173 11.22 2.31 12.21
N SER A 174 11.99 2.48 11.14
CA SER A 174 13.44 2.23 11.06
C SER A 174 13.86 0.79 11.41
N ASP A 175 12.95 -0.18 11.26
CA ASP A 175 13.26 -1.59 11.40
C ASP A 175 13.75 -2.17 10.06
N HIS A 176 14.98 -1.81 9.70
CA HIS A 176 15.63 -2.28 8.47
C HIS A 176 15.83 -3.80 8.44
N GLY A 177 15.98 -4.44 9.61
CA GLY A 177 16.10 -5.89 9.72
C GLY A 177 14.81 -6.58 9.27
N ARG A 178 13.67 -6.11 9.78
CA ARG A 178 12.34 -6.59 9.37
C ARG A 178 12.05 -6.28 7.91
N ALA A 179 12.36 -5.07 7.45
CA ALA A 179 12.17 -4.70 6.05
C ALA A 179 12.94 -5.64 5.11
N SER A 180 14.16 -6.02 5.48
CA SER A 180 14.97 -6.99 4.74
C SER A 180 14.39 -8.41 4.75
N GLU A 181 13.89 -8.88 5.90
CA GLU A 181 13.20 -10.18 6.02
C GLU A 181 11.96 -10.24 5.09
N LEU A 182 11.14 -9.19 5.13
CA LEU A 182 9.94 -9.07 4.30
C LEU A 182 10.28 -8.98 2.81
N ARG A 183 11.37 -8.29 2.47
CA ARG A 183 11.92 -8.28 1.11
C ARG A 183 12.33 -9.69 0.66
N GLY A 184 12.95 -10.47 1.54
CA GLY A 184 13.25 -11.89 1.27
C GLY A 184 12.00 -12.71 0.93
N ARG A 185 10.87 -12.43 1.58
CA ARG A 185 9.57 -13.06 1.26
C ARG A 185 9.02 -12.62 -0.11
N GLN A 186 9.23 -11.36 -0.51
CA GLN A 186 8.90 -10.90 -1.85
C GLN A 186 9.78 -11.59 -2.91
N ILE A 187 11.09 -11.74 -2.65
CA ILE A 187 12.03 -12.47 -3.52
C ILE A 187 11.58 -13.93 -3.68
N ALA A 188 11.14 -14.58 -2.60
CA ALA A 188 10.62 -15.94 -2.69
C ALA A 188 9.35 -16.04 -3.56
N CYS A 189 8.58 -14.95 -3.69
CA CYS A 189 7.38 -14.92 -4.54
C CYS A 189 7.69 -14.58 -6.00
N LEU A 190 8.75 -13.81 -6.26
CA LEU A 190 9.19 -13.39 -7.59
C LEU A 190 10.72 -13.28 -7.62
N PRO A 191 11.46 -14.38 -7.84
CA PRO A 191 12.93 -14.39 -7.76
C PRO A 191 13.60 -13.41 -8.72
N ALA A 192 13.04 -13.24 -9.92
CA ALA A 192 13.54 -12.35 -10.97
C ALA A 192 13.82 -10.90 -10.52
N ILE A 193 13.23 -10.44 -9.41
CA ILE A 193 13.50 -9.09 -8.87
C ILE A 193 14.96 -8.89 -8.46
N THR A 194 15.71 -9.95 -8.19
CA THR A 194 17.15 -9.86 -7.87
C THR A 194 18.02 -9.63 -9.11
N ASP A 195 17.49 -9.84 -10.31
CA ASP A 195 18.24 -9.71 -11.56
C ASP A 195 18.38 -8.25 -12.00
N CYS A 196 17.70 -7.32 -11.31
CA CYS A 196 17.89 -5.90 -11.53
C CYS A 196 19.32 -5.49 -11.21
N HIS A 197 20.10 -5.17 -12.24
CA HIS A 197 21.50 -4.78 -12.10
C HIS A 197 21.72 -3.54 -11.20
N LYS A 198 20.71 -2.66 -11.06
CA LYS A 198 20.78 -1.45 -10.25
C LYS A 198 20.45 -1.71 -8.77
N CYS A 199 19.23 -2.17 -8.47
CA CYS A 199 18.79 -2.31 -7.08
C CYS A 199 18.98 -3.73 -6.51
N ARG A 200 19.08 -4.76 -7.35
CA ARG A 200 19.20 -6.17 -6.94
C ARG A 200 18.14 -6.62 -5.91
N GLY A 201 16.94 -6.04 -6.00
CA GLY A 201 15.86 -6.29 -5.05
C GLY A 201 16.09 -5.72 -3.65
N ALA A 202 16.98 -4.74 -3.47
CA ALA A 202 17.19 -4.08 -2.19
C ALA A 202 15.90 -3.41 -1.66
N VAL A 203 15.82 -3.26 -0.34
CA VAL A 203 14.80 -2.40 0.28
C VAL A 203 15.09 -0.96 -0.14
N MET A 204 14.06 -0.25 -0.58
CA MET A 204 14.11 1.17 -0.94
C MET A 204 13.76 2.03 0.28
N ASP A 205 14.31 3.24 0.34
CA ASP A 205 13.88 4.25 1.31
C ASP A 205 12.49 4.83 0.94
N ASP A 206 11.97 5.70 1.80
CA ASP A 206 10.55 6.05 1.94
C ASP A 206 9.91 6.87 0.81
N ASP A 207 10.45 6.99 -0.36
CA ASP A 207 9.83 7.65 -1.53
C ASP A 207 10.61 7.28 -2.79
N GLU A 208 11.49 6.29 -2.65
CA GLU A 208 12.41 5.92 -3.69
C GLU A 208 11.84 4.80 -4.53
N MET A 209 12.01 4.96 -5.84
CA MET A 209 11.72 3.92 -6.80
C MET A 209 12.97 3.63 -7.63
N CYS A 210 13.24 2.35 -7.88
CA CYS A 210 14.22 1.97 -8.87
C CYS A 210 13.72 2.34 -10.28
N ASP A 211 14.38 3.28 -10.94
CA ASP A 211 14.14 3.70 -12.32
C ASP A 211 14.28 2.59 -13.38
N VAL A 212 15.02 1.52 -13.07
CA VAL A 212 15.18 0.36 -13.96
C VAL A 212 13.99 -0.60 -13.86
N CYS A 213 13.72 -1.13 -12.67
CA CYS A 213 12.77 -2.23 -12.51
C CYS A 213 11.44 -1.83 -11.84
N GLY A 214 11.33 -0.63 -11.27
CA GLY A 214 10.12 -0.15 -10.59
C GLY A 214 9.95 -0.60 -9.12
N ASN A 215 10.95 -1.25 -8.50
CA ASN A 215 11.00 -1.52 -7.05
C ASN A 215 10.59 -0.25 -6.28
N PRO A 216 9.59 -0.25 -5.35
CA PRO A 216 9.04 -1.38 -4.58
C PRO A 216 7.91 -2.21 -5.22
N LEU A 217 7.33 -1.78 -6.35
CA LEU A 217 6.33 -2.56 -7.09
C LEU A 217 6.71 -2.61 -8.57
N TRP A 218 7.41 -3.68 -8.93
CA TRP A 218 8.07 -3.86 -10.21
C TRP A 218 7.17 -3.66 -11.43
N ARG A 219 7.77 -3.20 -12.52
CA ARG A 219 7.10 -2.99 -13.83
C ARG A 219 6.58 -4.30 -14.40
N PHE A 220 5.57 -4.20 -15.27
CA PHE A 220 4.92 -5.34 -15.93
C PHE A 220 5.88 -6.39 -16.50
N GLU A 221 6.97 -5.96 -17.15
CA GLU A 221 7.97 -6.85 -17.74
C GLU A 221 8.63 -7.78 -16.69
N TRP A 222 8.84 -7.28 -15.46
CA TRP A 222 9.43 -8.03 -14.36
C TRP A 222 8.41 -8.94 -13.67
N LEU A 223 7.14 -8.52 -13.65
CA LEU A 223 6.04 -9.27 -13.02
C LEU A 223 5.61 -10.51 -13.82
N ASN A 224 5.94 -10.56 -15.11
CA ASN A 224 5.60 -11.66 -16.01
C ASN A 224 6.76 -12.58 -16.35
N VAL A 225 7.93 -12.38 -15.72
CA VAL A 225 9.05 -13.31 -15.87
C VAL A 225 8.65 -14.63 -15.21
N THR A 226 8.32 -15.61 -16.03
CA THR A 226 8.22 -17.01 -15.63
C THR A 226 9.61 -17.61 -15.66
N ASP A 227 10.06 -18.15 -14.52
CA ASP A 227 11.17 -19.09 -14.49
C ASP A 227 10.83 -20.36 -15.30
#